data_AF-A0AAW0LQP0-F1
#
_entry.id   AF-A0AAW0LQP0-F1
#
_cell.length_a   1.000
_cell.length_b   1.000
_cell.length_c   1.000
_cell.angle_alpha   90.00
_cell.angle_beta   90.00
_cell.angle_gamma   90.00
#
_symmetry.space_group_name_H-M   'P 1'
#
loop_
_entity.id
_entity.type
_entity.pdbx_description
1 polymer ?
#
loop_
_entity_poly.entity_id
_entity_poly.type
_entity_poly.pdbx_seq_one_letter_code
_entity_poly.pdbx_strand_id
1 'polypeptide(L)'
;MEVAQTSTPVLEPESSKLRSVGEKGEALDLYLENISELNNLSSLYLFGKLEDQSIKSLFPNTDYFCLSDLTLSASGLKEDPMPTLGSLPKLKSLSFHLGSFKGKEMVCLGKGFPELLVLKLGKLESLEEFQVEEGAMQKLRELDIRCCNKLKVPTGLKHLKSLQELKLTNMPENFTTTIEKKKWQIWDDTAHPPRITKDHLSGK
;
A
#
# COMPACT_ATOMS: atom_id res chain seq x y z
N MET A 1 21.78 29.99 20.01
CA MET A 1 20.47 29.31 19.98
C MET A 1 19.81 29.71 18.69
N GLU A 2 20.01 28.93 17.65
CA GLU A 2 19.40 29.13 16.34
C GLU A 2 18.07 28.40 16.38
N VAL A 3 16.99 29.16 16.26
CA VAL A 3 15.62 28.65 16.36
C VAL A 3 15.37 27.87 15.07
N ALA A 4 15.20 26.55 15.17
CA ALA A 4 14.85 25.71 14.05
C ALA A 4 13.51 26.19 13.46
N GLN A 5 13.53 26.61 12.20
CA GLN A 5 12.33 26.92 11.42
C GLN A 5 11.56 25.62 11.21
N THR A 6 10.48 25.45 11.96
CA THR A 6 9.47 24.42 11.72
C THR A 6 8.73 24.78 10.45
N SER A 7 9.03 24.11 9.32
CA SER A 7 8.25 24.26 8.10
C SER A 7 6.85 23.68 8.33
N THR A 8 5.85 24.53 8.25
CA THR A 8 4.45 24.15 8.39
C THR A 8 4.01 23.24 7.22
N PRO A 9 3.21 22.19 7.48
CA PRO A 9 2.63 21.38 6.43
C PRO A 9 1.77 22.25 5.51
N VAL A 10 2.04 22.21 4.19
CA VAL A 10 1.26 22.97 3.21
C VAL A 10 0.04 22.13 2.82
N LEU A 11 -1.12 22.50 3.37
CA LEU A 11 -2.41 22.08 2.86
C LEU A 11 -2.67 22.85 1.56
N GLU A 12 -2.57 22.21 0.40
CA GLU A 12 -3.08 22.78 -0.85
C GLU A 12 -4.60 22.50 -0.90
N PRO A 13 -5.47 23.50 -0.63
CA PRO A 13 -6.89 23.29 -0.27
C PRO A 13 -7.77 22.69 -1.38
N GLU A 14 -7.25 22.65 -2.60
CA GLU A 14 -7.93 22.13 -3.81
C GLU A 14 -7.34 20.79 -4.27
N SER A 15 -6.31 20.27 -3.58
CA SER A 15 -5.57 19.10 -4.03
C SER A 15 -5.78 17.92 -3.09
N SER A 16 -6.17 16.77 -3.65
CA SER A 16 -6.15 15.43 -3.03
C SER A 16 -4.76 14.94 -2.61
N LYS A 17 -3.81 15.86 -2.35
CA LYS A 17 -2.41 15.57 -2.05
C LYS A 17 -1.97 16.33 -0.80
N LEU A 18 -1.60 15.59 0.22
CA LEU A 18 -1.00 16.09 1.44
C LEU A 18 0.48 15.74 1.40
N ARG A 19 1.35 16.76 1.42
CA ARG A 19 2.80 16.57 1.39
C ARG A 19 3.51 17.41 2.45
N SER A 20 4.45 16.80 3.15
CA SER A 20 5.41 17.47 4.03
C SER A 20 6.82 17.19 3.52
N VAL A 21 7.48 18.23 2.99
CA VAL A 21 8.76 18.13 2.28
C VAL A 21 9.69 19.24 2.76
N GLY A 22 10.95 18.88 3.04
CA GLY A 22 12.01 19.83 3.37
C GLY A 22 12.59 20.51 2.13
N GLU A 23 13.47 21.47 2.36
CA GLU A 23 14.07 22.29 1.29
C GLU A 23 14.84 21.47 0.23
N LYS A 24 15.29 20.26 0.59
CA LYS A 24 16.06 19.37 -0.31
C LYS A 24 15.21 18.24 -0.89
N GLY A 25 13.89 18.29 -0.75
CA GLY A 25 12.98 17.27 -1.27
C GLY A 25 12.83 16.05 -0.35
N GLU A 26 13.43 16.07 0.83
CA GLU A 26 13.31 15.03 1.84
C GLU A 26 11.93 15.04 2.50
N ALA A 27 11.43 13.86 2.88
CA ALA A 27 10.19 13.74 3.61
C ALA A 27 10.37 14.24 5.05
N LEU A 28 9.54 15.20 5.46
CA LEU A 28 9.48 15.71 6.84
C LEU A 28 8.30 15.09 7.59
N ASP A 29 8.24 15.33 8.90
CA ASP A 29 7.11 14.93 9.72
C ASP A 29 5.84 15.67 9.25
N LEU A 30 4.75 14.93 9.14
CA LEU A 30 3.47 15.37 8.63
C LEU A 30 2.50 15.42 9.80
N TYR A 31 2.05 16.64 10.11
CA TYR A 31 1.08 16.94 11.17
C TYR A 31 -0.29 17.18 10.54
N LEU A 32 -1.31 16.46 11.00
CA LEU A 32 -2.69 16.62 10.54
C LEU A 32 -3.58 17.01 11.71
N GLU A 33 -3.91 18.29 11.80
CA GLU A 33 -4.73 18.82 12.90
C GLU A 33 -6.24 18.64 12.65
N ASN A 34 -6.70 18.30 11.44
CA ASN A 34 -8.12 18.12 11.15
C ASN A 34 -8.45 17.03 10.12
N ILE A 35 -8.28 15.78 10.52
CA ILE A 35 -8.55 14.58 9.71
C ILE A 35 -10.04 14.45 9.34
N SER A 36 -10.92 15.05 10.14
CA SER A 36 -12.38 15.13 9.92
C SER A 36 -12.76 15.80 8.60
N GLU A 37 -11.91 16.70 8.09
CA GLU A 37 -12.13 17.36 6.79
C GLU A 37 -11.86 16.42 5.60
N LEU A 38 -11.16 15.30 5.83
CA LEU A 38 -10.82 14.32 4.79
C LEU A 38 -11.96 13.35 4.47
N ASN A 39 -13.06 13.38 5.24
CA ASN A 39 -14.18 12.43 5.11
C ASN A 39 -14.83 12.44 3.71
N ASN A 40 -14.81 13.59 3.02
CA ASN A 40 -15.37 13.76 1.68
C ASN A 40 -14.36 13.51 0.54
N LEU A 41 -13.08 13.26 0.86
CA LEU A 41 -12.07 13.01 -0.16
C LEU A 41 -12.25 11.63 -0.77
N SER A 42 -12.28 11.59 -2.10
CA SER A 42 -12.23 10.35 -2.87
C SER A 42 -10.80 9.88 -3.10
N SER A 43 -9.84 10.80 -3.25
CA SER A 43 -8.44 10.49 -3.45
C SER A 43 -7.57 11.18 -2.41
N LEU A 44 -6.54 10.48 -1.93
CA LEU A 44 -5.55 11.00 -1.01
C LEU A 44 -4.15 10.47 -1.37
N TYR A 45 -3.23 11.38 -1.62
CA TYR A 45 -1.81 11.10 -1.72
C TYR A 45 -1.10 11.69 -0.50
N LEU A 46 -0.52 10.85 0.34
CA LEU A 46 0.21 11.25 1.54
C LEU A 46 1.71 11.11 1.29
N PHE A 47 2.45 12.22 1.33
CA PHE A 47 3.90 12.24 1.30
C PHE A 47 4.47 12.90 2.56
N GLY A 48 5.36 12.22 3.26
CA GLY A 48 5.90 12.71 4.52
C GLY A 48 5.73 11.67 5.61
N LYS A 49 6.56 11.74 6.65
CA LYS A 49 6.58 10.80 7.76
C LYS A 49 5.46 11.10 8.75
N LEU A 50 4.66 10.12 9.10
CA LEU A 50 3.67 10.29 10.16
C LEU A 50 4.38 10.32 11.51
N GLU A 51 4.02 11.26 12.37
CA GLU A 51 4.65 11.45 13.68
C GLU A 51 4.54 10.18 14.54
N ASP A 52 3.32 9.66 14.65
CA ASP A 52 2.98 8.44 15.38
C ASP A 52 3.37 7.15 14.64
N GLN A 53 3.79 7.26 13.36
CA GLN A 53 4.13 6.13 12.49
C GLN A 53 3.00 5.07 12.43
N SER A 54 1.75 5.49 12.62
CA SER A 54 0.56 4.65 12.60
C SER A 54 -0.49 5.23 11.67
N ILE A 55 -1.23 4.34 11.00
CA ILE A 55 -2.32 4.76 10.13
C ILE A 55 -3.63 4.95 10.89
N LYS A 56 -3.71 4.45 12.13
CA LYS A 56 -4.93 4.46 12.95
C LYS A 56 -5.37 5.87 13.34
N SER A 57 -4.42 6.77 13.56
CA SER A 57 -4.72 8.18 13.84
C SER A 57 -5.39 8.85 12.64
N LEU A 58 -5.01 8.48 11.42
CA LEU A 58 -5.60 9.00 10.17
C LEU A 58 -6.99 8.47 9.87
N PHE A 59 -7.29 7.25 10.30
CA PHE A 59 -8.59 6.63 10.07
C PHE A 59 -9.13 5.99 11.35
N PRO A 60 -9.47 6.81 12.37
CA PRO A 60 -9.94 6.29 13.65
C PRO A 60 -11.32 5.67 13.55
N ASN A 61 -12.12 6.08 12.55
CA ASN A 61 -13.40 5.48 12.21
C ASN A 61 -13.58 5.44 10.69
N THR A 62 -13.31 4.28 10.10
CA THR A 62 -13.23 4.08 8.64
C THR A 62 -14.58 4.18 7.93
N ASP A 63 -15.69 4.00 8.64
CA ASP A 63 -17.04 3.91 8.03
C ASP A 63 -17.50 5.25 7.40
N TYR A 64 -16.96 6.37 7.87
CA TYR A 64 -17.32 7.71 7.40
C TYR A 64 -16.44 8.21 6.25
N PHE A 65 -15.35 7.51 5.92
CA PHE A 65 -14.45 7.93 4.86
C PHE A 65 -14.94 7.44 3.51
N CYS A 66 -15.07 8.37 2.57
CA CYS A 66 -15.45 8.06 1.19
C CYS A 66 -14.26 7.80 0.25
N LEU A 67 -13.10 7.46 0.83
CA LEU A 67 -11.83 7.33 0.10
C LEU A 67 -11.86 6.13 -0.84
N SER A 68 -11.67 6.40 -2.13
CA SER A 68 -11.52 5.41 -3.20
C SER A 68 -10.06 5.16 -3.57
N ASP A 69 -9.19 6.14 -3.42
CA ASP A 69 -7.80 6.06 -3.85
C ASP A 69 -6.87 6.56 -2.74
N LEU A 70 -5.97 5.71 -2.28
CA LEU A 70 -4.97 6.06 -1.27
C LEU A 70 -3.57 5.72 -1.78
N THR A 71 -2.67 6.70 -1.70
CA THR A 71 -1.25 6.49 -1.91
C THR A 71 -0.47 6.99 -0.71
N LEU A 72 0.43 6.16 -0.19
CA LEU A 72 1.29 6.44 0.93
C LEU A 72 2.74 6.44 0.47
N SER A 73 3.48 7.51 0.74
CA SER A 73 4.88 7.67 0.37
C SER A 73 5.64 8.29 1.53
N ALA A 74 6.79 7.72 1.88
CA ALA A 74 7.62 8.18 3.00
C ALA A 74 6.91 8.29 4.38
N SER A 75 5.72 7.70 4.53
CA SER A 75 4.89 7.69 5.74
C SER A 75 5.56 7.07 6.96
N GLY A 76 6.56 6.22 6.78
CA GLY A 76 7.35 5.68 7.88
C GLY A 76 6.59 4.73 8.80
N LEU A 77 5.48 4.14 8.35
CA LEU A 77 4.61 3.28 9.15
C LEU A 77 5.38 2.08 9.72
N LYS A 78 5.23 1.82 11.01
CA LYS A 78 5.86 0.68 11.69
C LYS A 78 4.88 -0.46 11.98
N GLU A 79 3.65 -0.10 12.32
CA GLU A 79 2.56 -1.06 12.48
C GLU A 79 1.96 -1.45 11.14
N ASP A 80 1.45 -2.67 11.03
CA ASP A 80 0.74 -3.15 9.85
C ASP A 80 -0.49 -2.26 9.57
N PRO A 81 -0.53 -1.55 8.42
CA PRO A 81 -1.64 -0.69 8.09
C PRO A 81 -2.85 -1.45 7.53
N MET A 82 -2.69 -2.71 7.11
CA MET A 82 -3.70 -3.46 6.36
C MET A 82 -5.01 -3.67 7.12
N PRO A 83 -5.05 -3.94 8.44
CA PRO A 83 -6.31 -4.05 9.18
C PRO A 83 -7.14 -2.76 9.18
N THR A 84 -6.47 -1.61 9.32
CA THR A 84 -7.16 -0.31 9.36
C THR A 84 -7.62 0.07 7.96
N LEU A 85 -6.70 0.03 6.98
CA LEU A 85 -7.02 0.39 5.60
C LEU A 85 -8.02 -0.58 4.95
N GLY A 86 -8.01 -1.84 5.37
CA GLY A 86 -8.96 -2.87 4.93
C GLY A 86 -10.38 -2.64 5.40
N SER A 87 -10.57 -1.79 6.41
CA SER A 87 -11.90 -1.42 6.91
C SER A 87 -12.50 -0.23 6.15
N LEU A 88 -11.76 0.40 5.22
CA LEU A 88 -12.28 1.48 4.38
C LEU A 88 -13.27 0.92 3.33
N PRO A 89 -14.56 1.29 3.40
CA PRO A 89 -15.61 0.59 2.65
C PRO A 89 -15.60 0.90 1.15
N LYS A 90 -15.02 2.03 0.74
CA LYS A 90 -15.02 2.50 -0.66
C LYS A 90 -13.66 2.42 -1.34
N LEU A 91 -12.63 1.93 -0.65
CA LEU A 91 -11.26 1.94 -1.16
C LEU A 91 -11.11 0.97 -2.34
N LYS A 92 -10.77 1.51 -3.51
CA LYS A 92 -10.61 0.79 -4.78
C LYS A 92 -9.15 0.67 -5.20
N SER A 93 -8.32 1.63 -4.84
CA SER A 93 -6.90 1.67 -5.19
C SER A 93 -6.07 2.01 -3.96
N LEU A 94 -5.07 1.16 -3.68
CA LEU A 94 -4.14 1.36 -2.59
C LEU A 94 -2.71 1.20 -3.10
N SER A 95 -1.87 2.20 -2.85
CA SER A 95 -0.47 2.20 -3.29
C SER A 95 0.47 2.57 -2.14
N PHE A 96 1.46 1.71 -1.88
CA PHE A 96 2.56 1.95 -0.96
C PHE A 96 3.84 2.20 -1.75
N HIS A 97 4.51 3.30 -1.46
CA HIS A 97 5.72 3.74 -2.16
C HIS A 97 6.93 3.72 -1.22
N LEU A 98 8.10 4.13 -1.73
CA LEU A 98 9.35 4.15 -0.97
C LEU A 98 9.16 4.80 0.41
N GLY A 99 9.61 4.08 1.44
CA GLY A 99 9.61 4.56 2.82
C GLY A 99 8.23 4.68 3.47
N SER A 100 7.14 4.24 2.82
CA SER A 100 5.79 4.30 3.41
C SER A 100 5.60 3.32 4.55
N PHE A 101 6.21 2.13 4.46
CA PHE A 101 6.17 1.09 5.49
C PHE A 101 7.58 0.59 5.81
N LYS A 102 7.88 0.51 7.10
CA LYS A 102 9.17 0.10 7.68
C LYS A 102 9.07 -1.19 8.50
N GLY A 103 7.85 -1.70 8.70
CA GLY A 103 7.63 -3.01 9.33
C GLY A 103 8.02 -4.17 8.40
N LYS A 104 7.85 -5.39 8.91
CA LYS A 104 8.28 -6.63 8.23
C LYS A 104 7.15 -7.46 7.67
N GLU A 105 5.94 -7.29 8.19
CA GLU A 105 4.81 -8.14 7.90
C GLU A 105 3.56 -7.29 7.64
N MET A 106 2.77 -7.75 6.67
CA MET A 106 1.45 -7.20 6.37
C MET A 106 0.45 -8.34 6.22
N VAL A 107 -0.69 -8.25 6.90
CA VAL A 107 -1.75 -9.26 6.91
C VAL A 107 -3.06 -8.64 6.44
N CYS A 108 -3.57 -9.12 5.32
CA CYS A 108 -4.90 -8.76 4.83
C CYS A 108 -5.93 -9.66 5.49
N LEU A 109 -6.60 -9.14 6.52
CA LEU A 109 -7.61 -9.87 7.29
C LEU A 109 -8.80 -10.29 6.42
N GLY A 110 -9.40 -11.42 6.75
CA GLY A 110 -10.63 -11.88 6.11
C GLY A 110 -11.73 -10.81 6.16
N LYS A 111 -12.49 -10.67 5.08
CA LYS A 111 -13.49 -9.60 4.84
C LYS A 111 -12.92 -8.18 4.73
N GLY A 112 -11.61 -7.99 4.89
CA GLY A 112 -10.95 -6.71 4.61
C GLY A 112 -10.97 -6.39 3.12
N PHE A 113 -10.99 -5.10 2.80
CA PHE A 113 -10.93 -4.54 1.45
C PHE A 113 -12.09 -4.98 0.55
N PRO A 114 -13.34 -4.60 0.88
CA PRO A 114 -14.54 -5.07 0.15
C PRO A 114 -14.60 -4.60 -1.31
N GLU A 115 -14.02 -3.42 -1.62
CA GLU A 115 -14.07 -2.78 -2.94
C GLU A 115 -12.72 -2.68 -3.64
N LEU A 116 -11.65 -3.23 -3.07
CA LEU A 116 -10.30 -3.02 -3.59
C LEU A 116 -10.11 -3.74 -4.93
N LEU A 117 -9.68 -2.99 -5.95
CA LEU A 117 -9.43 -3.45 -7.31
C LEU A 117 -7.93 -3.48 -7.62
N VAL A 118 -7.16 -2.56 -7.05
CA VAL A 118 -5.73 -2.41 -7.32
C VAL A 118 -4.94 -2.26 -6.02
N LEU A 119 -3.92 -3.11 -5.84
CA LEU A 119 -2.95 -3.01 -4.77
C LEU A 119 -1.53 -2.91 -5.34
N LYS A 120 -0.80 -1.87 -4.95
CA LYS A 120 0.60 -1.66 -5.36
C LYS A 120 1.53 -1.62 -4.15
N LEU A 121 2.54 -2.49 -4.14
CA LEU A 121 3.58 -2.58 -3.12
C LEU A 121 4.92 -2.21 -3.77
N GLY A 122 5.35 -0.96 -3.60
CA GLY A 122 6.53 -0.41 -4.27
C GLY A 122 7.64 -0.01 -3.31
N LYS A 123 8.84 -0.57 -3.50
CA LYS A 123 10.06 -0.22 -2.76
C LYS A 123 9.90 -0.34 -1.24
N LEU A 124 9.24 -1.40 -0.77
CA LEU A 124 9.09 -1.71 0.65
C LEU A 124 10.28 -2.55 1.12
N GLU A 125 11.41 -1.89 1.37
CA GLU A 125 12.72 -2.51 1.60
C GLU A 125 12.82 -3.41 2.85
N SER A 126 11.91 -3.21 3.80
CA SER A 126 11.84 -3.99 5.05
C SER A 126 10.80 -5.11 5.04
N LEU A 127 9.88 -5.12 4.07
CA LEU A 127 8.80 -6.09 4.02
C LEU A 127 9.35 -7.47 3.69
N GLU A 128 9.10 -8.43 4.57
CA GLU A 128 9.56 -9.83 4.49
C GLU A 128 8.38 -10.78 4.21
N GLU A 129 7.22 -10.54 4.83
CA GLU A 129 6.03 -11.40 4.76
C GLU A 129 4.79 -10.61 4.31
N PHE A 130 4.03 -11.18 3.39
CA PHE A 130 2.73 -10.66 2.96
C PHE A 130 1.72 -11.80 2.95
N GLN A 131 0.70 -11.69 3.81
CA GLN A 131 -0.32 -12.72 3.98
C GLN A 131 -1.69 -12.21 3.53
N VAL A 132 -2.40 -13.05 2.78
CA VAL A 132 -3.79 -12.83 2.41
C VAL A 132 -4.65 -13.90 3.08
N GLU A 133 -5.53 -13.51 3.98
CA GLU A 133 -6.49 -14.44 4.57
C GLU A 133 -7.65 -14.74 3.62
N GLU A 134 -8.35 -15.85 3.89
CA GLU A 134 -9.54 -16.21 3.15
C GLU A 134 -10.61 -15.14 3.26
N GLY A 135 -11.22 -14.78 2.12
CA GLY A 135 -12.25 -13.74 2.06
C GLY A 135 -11.72 -12.30 2.05
N ALA A 136 -10.40 -12.07 2.13
CA ALA A 136 -9.82 -10.74 1.92
C ALA A 136 -9.84 -10.35 0.42
N MET A 137 -9.96 -9.06 0.11
CA MET A 137 -9.71 -8.50 -1.24
C MET A 137 -10.42 -9.24 -2.39
N GLN A 138 -11.69 -9.64 -2.21
CA GLN A 138 -12.40 -10.52 -3.14
C GLN A 138 -12.67 -9.91 -4.53
N LYS A 139 -12.49 -8.60 -4.71
CA LYS A 139 -12.63 -7.89 -5.99
C LYS A 139 -11.30 -7.53 -6.66
N LEU A 140 -10.16 -7.84 -6.03
CA LEU A 140 -8.84 -7.42 -6.50
C LEU A 140 -8.58 -7.94 -7.92
N ARG A 141 -8.23 -7.02 -8.83
CA ARG A 141 -7.92 -7.31 -10.24
C ARG A 141 -6.44 -7.25 -10.51
N GLU A 142 -5.73 -6.33 -9.88
CA GLU A 142 -4.30 -6.11 -10.07
C GLU A 142 -3.56 -6.12 -8.73
N LEU A 143 -2.54 -6.97 -8.65
CA LEU A 143 -1.52 -6.93 -7.62
C LEU A 143 -0.18 -6.61 -8.29
N ASP A 144 0.42 -5.51 -7.87
CA ASP A 144 1.65 -4.99 -8.45
C ASP A 144 2.73 -4.88 -7.38
N ILE A 145 3.78 -5.68 -7.50
CA ILE A 145 4.87 -5.75 -6.52
C ILE A 145 6.15 -5.32 -7.21
N ARG A 146 6.78 -4.26 -6.68
CA ARG A 146 7.94 -3.61 -7.29
C ARG A 146 9.06 -3.40 -6.30
N CYS A 147 10.27 -3.88 -6.61
CA CYS A 147 11.47 -3.63 -5.82
C CYS A 147 11.36 -3.99 -4.31
N CYS A 148 10.58 -5.02 -3.97
CA CYS A 148 10.44 -5.51 -2.59
C CYS A 148 11.43 -6.67 -2.37
N ASN A 149 12.72 -6.36 -2.29
CA ASN A 149 13.80 -7.36 -2.42
C ASN A 149 13.86 -8.41 -1.30
N LYS A 150 13.28 -8.14 -0.12
CA LYS A 150 13.24 -9.06 1.02
C LYS A 150 11.95 -9.87 1.10
N LEU A 151 10.94 -9.51 0.32
CA LEU A 151 9.63 -10.13 0.38
C LEU A 151 9.73 -11.59 -0.09
N LYS A 152 9.27 -12.52 0.74
CA LYS A 152 9.07 -13.92 0.36
C LYS A 152 7.76 -14.07 -0.40
N VAL A 153 7.62 -15.19 -1.12
CA VAL A 153 6.39 -15.47 -1.89
C VAL A 153 5.18 -15.33 -0.97
N PRO A 154 4.22 -14.42 -1.28
CA PRO A 154 3.10 -14.17 -0.41
C PRO A 154 2.29 -15.42 -0.12
N THR A 155 1.82 -15.56 1.11
CA THR A 155 0.94 -16.64 1.52
C THR A 155 -0.51 -16.26 1.22
N GLY A 156 -1.33 -17.27 0.88
CA GLY A 156 -2.75 -17.04 0.64
C GLY A 156 -3.11 -16.39 -0.71
N LEU A 157 -2.19 -16.27 -1.67
CA LEU A 157 -2.49 -15.79 -3.03
C LEU A 157 -3.66 -16.54 -3.71
N LYS A 158 -3.87 -17.81 -3.34
CA LYS A 158 -5.00 -18.63 -3.77
C LYS A 158 -6.38 -18.05 -3.42
N HIS A 159 -6.46 -17.21 -2.39
CA HIS A 159 -7.70 -16.57 -1.94
C HIS A 159 -8.11 -15.38 -2.83
N LEU A 160 -7.21 -14.90 -3.70
CA LEU A 160 -7.46 -13.81 -4.64
C LEU A 160 -8.17 -14.32 -5.91
N LYS A 161 -9.41 -14.78 -5.76
CA LYS A 161 -10.19 -15.42 -6.85
C LYS A 161 -10.48 -14.51 -8.05
N SER A 162 -10.44 -13.20 -7.83
CA SER A 162 -10.75 -12.16 -8.80
C SER A 162 -9.53 -11.63 -9.56
N LEU A 163 -8.33 -12.10 -9.20
CA LEU A 163 -7.07 -11.55 -9.68
C LEU A 163 -6.88 -11.84 -11.16
N GLN A 164 -6.67 -10.78 -11.94
CA GLN A 164 -6.45 -10.88 -13.39
C GLN A 164 -4.98 -10.71 -13.73
N GLU A 165 -4.27 -9.87 -12.97
CA GLU A 165 -2.87 -9.55 -13.25
C GLU A 165 -2.02 -9.49 -11.97
N LEU A 166 -0.88 -10.19 -12.01
CA LEU A 166 0.19 -10.10 -11.05
C LEU A 166 1.43 -9.52 -11.75
N LYS A 167 1.76 -8.27 -11.44
CA LYS A 167 2.93 -7.57 -12.00
C LYS A 167 4.09 -7.68 -11.03
N LEU A 168 5.23 -8.16 -11.52
CA LEU A 168 6.45 -8.33 -10.75
C LEU A 168 7.57 -7.50 -11.39
N THR A 169 7.79 -6.28 -10.92
CA THR A 169 8.79 -5.38 -11.49
C THR A 169 10.04 -5.32 -10.63
N ASN A 170 11.22 -5.57 -11.20
CA ASN A 170 12.50 -5.54 -10.47
C ASN A 170 12.46 -6.37 -9.16
N MET A 171 11.79 -7.53 -9.19
CA MET A 171 11.76 -8.47 -8.07
C MET A 171 12.91 -9.48 -8.18
N PRO A 172 13.41 -10.04 -7.06
CA PRO A 172 14.44 -11.07 -7.09
C PRO A 172 14.09 -12.25 -8.00
N GLU A 173 15.07 -12.79 -8.72
CA GLU A 173 14.84 -13.88 -9.68
C GLU A 173 14.27 -15.13 -9.01
N ASN A 174 14.79 -15.50 -7.83
CA ASN A 174 14.28 -16.62 -7.03
C ASN A 174 12.81 -16.43 -6.63
N PHE A 175 12.38 -15.19 -6.37
CA PHE A 175 10.99 -14.88 -6.06
C PHE A 175 10.09 -15.12 -7.29
N THR A 176 10.44 -14.49 -8.43
CA THR A 176 9.60 -14.58 -9.64
C THR A 176 9.52 -15.99 -10.20
N THR A 177 10.64 -16.72 -10.22
CA THR A 177 10.70 -18.12 -10.68
C THR A 177 9.90 -19.06 -9.78
N THR A 178 9.89 -18.81 -8.46
CA THR A 178 9.08 -19.62 -7.53
C THR A 178 7.59 -19.44 -7.79
N ILE A 179 7.11 -18.20 -8.01
CA ILE A 179 5.70 -17.94 -8.33
C ILE A 179 5.30 -18.62 -9.64
N GLU A 180 6.13 -18.55 -10.68
CA GLU A 180 5.84 -19.20 -11.96
C GLU A 180 5.74 -20.72 -11.83
N LYS A 181 6.71 -21.36 -11.18
CA LYS A 181 6.72 -22.81 -10.98
C LYS A 181 5.51 -23.27 -10.16
N LYS A 182 5.09 -22.47 -9.19
CA LYS A 182 3.95 -22.76 -8.33
C LYS A 182 2.63 -22.22 -8.86
N LYS A 183 2.58 -21.54 -10.02
CA LYS A 183 1.36 -20.87 -10.52
C LYS A 183 0.14 -21.78 -10.50
N TRP A 184 0.29 -22.97 -11.09
CA TRP A 184 -0.79 -23.96 -11.19
C TRP A 184 -1.10 -24.68 -9.89
N GLN A 185 -0.26 -24.53 -8.86
CA GLN A 185 -0.52 -25.02 -7.50
C GLN A 185 -1.18 -23.95 -6.63
N ILE A 186 -0.88 -22.67 -6.88
CA ILE A 186 -1.46 -21.54 -6.15
C ILE A 186 -2.91 -21.31 -6.61
N TRP A 187 -3.17 -21.44 -7.90
CA TRP A 187 -4.49 -21.18 -8.50
C TRP A 187 -5.05 -22.44 -9.16
N ASP A 188 -4.95 -23.57 -8.47
CA ASP A 188 -5.38 -24.90 -8.93
C ASP A 188 -6.91 -25.00 -9.12
N ASP A 189 -7.67 -24.25 -8.34
CA ASP A 189 -9.13 -24.22 -8.36
C ASP A 189 -9.74 -23.11 -9.24
N THR A 190 -8.90 -22.29 -9.90
CA THR A 190 -9.38 -21.19 -10.75
C THR A 190 -9.39 -21.60 -12.22
N ALA A 191 -10.50 -21.34 -12.92
CA ALA A 191 -10.61 -21.61 -14.36
C ALA A 191 -9.62 -20.77 -15.21
N HIS A 192 -9.29 -19.56 -14.73
CA HIS A 192 -8.42 -18.63 -15.43
C HIS A 192 -7.44 -18.03 -14.40
N PRO A 193 -6.25 -18.64 -14.21
CA PRO A 193 -5.26 -18.08 -13.30
C PRO A 193 -4.74 -16.74 -13.84
N PRO A 194 -4.27 -15.84 -12.95
CA PRO A 194 -3.86 -14.50 -13.34
C PRO A 194 -2.74 -14.51 -14.38
N ARG A 195 -2.71 -13.48 -15.22
CA ARG A 195 -1.55 -13.17 -16.05
C ARG A 195 -0.42 -12.71 -15.14
N ILE A 196 0.75 -13.34 -15.28
CA ILE A 196 1.95 -12.92 -14.56
C ILE A 196 2.81 -12.17 -15.57
N THR A 197 3.12 -10.91 -15.27
CA THR A 197 4.05 -10.09 -16.06
C THR A 197 5.26 -9.76 -15.24
N LYS A 198 6.43 -9.75 -15.90
CA LYS A 198 7.70 -9.37 -15.28
C LYS A 198 8.31 -8.26 -16.11
N ASP A 199 8.69 -7.19 -15.43
CA ASP A 199 9.34 -6.06 -16.05
C ASP A 199 10.64 -5.75 -15.33
N HIS A 200 11.65 -5.35 -16.10
CA HIS A 200 12.84 -4.72 -15.57
C HIS A 200 12.81 -3.25 -15.95
N LEU A 201 12.73 -2.36 -14.97
CA LEU A 201 12.95 -0.93 -15.24
C LEU A 201 14.45 -0.75 -15.43
N SER A 202 14.91 -0.83 -16.68
CA SER A 202 16.25 -0.36 -17.06
C SER A 202 16.33 1.13 -16.71
N GLY A 203 17.29 1.49 -15.87
CA GLY A 203 17.45 2.85 -15.34
C GLY A 203 17.45 3.92 -16.45
N LYS A 204 16.75 5.03 -16.17
CA LYS A 204 17.11 6.34 -16.69
C LYS A 204 17.72 7.13 -15.55
#